data_AF-A0A7R8ZFI6-F1
#
_entry.id   AF-A0A7R8ZFI6-F1
#
_cell.length_a   1.000
_cell.length_b   1.000
_cell.length_c   1.000
_cell.angle_alpha   90.00
_cell.angle_beta   90.00
_cell.angle_gamma   90.00
#
_symmetry.space_group_name_H-M   'P 1'
#
loop_
_entity.id
_entity.type
_entity.pdbx_description
1 polymer ?
#
loop_
_entity_poly.entity_id
_entity_poly.type
_entity_poly.pdbx_seq_one_letter_code
_entity_poly.pdbx_strand_id
1 'polypeptide(L)'
;MRLSEVGYSHEVVVRFNHAPTEGYTSDVGSKTSLRIVNSQVVSKPVFRFLDSPLYRGVMLLAWDPSNYSATLDEWYKNPDFDLFGPYFEHRVRRPSGLALTLPHCRLVDLVEYVPSLRLTKRCHYWDVTEDSSCTFGVWHPLAAEKLLTLALNVADDAAVFSQGYVRVPGYDALSC
;
A
#
# COMPACT_ATOMS: atom_id res chain seq x y z
N MET A 1 -1.90 -3.97 17.23
CA MET A 1 -1.31 -2.63 17.41
C MET A 1 -2.46 -1.64 17.30
N ARG A 2 -2.67 -0.78 18.29
CA ARG A 2 -3.53 0.39 18.10
C ARG A 2 -2.62 1.54 17.70
N LEU A 3 -2.59 1.90 16.42
CA LEU A 3 -1.78 3.03 15.96
C LEU A 3 -2.11 4.32 16.76
N SER A 4 -3.34 4.44 17.26
CA SER A 4 -3.74 5.53 18.15
C SER A 4 -3.02 5.57 19.52
N GLU A 5 -2.51 4.44 20.01
CA GLU A 5 -1.87 4.31 21.33
C GLU A 5 -0.35 4.51 21.26
N VAL A 6 0.27 4.29 20.10
CA VAL A 6 1.73 4.30 19.92
C VAL A 6 2.26 5.72 19.58
N GLY A 7 1.42 6.74 19.61
CA GLY A 7 1.82 8.12 19.26
C GLY A 7 2.33 8.26 17.82
N TYR A 8 1.91 7.36 16.93
CA TYR A 8 2.33 7.31 15.53
C TYR A 8 1.77 8.52 14.77
N SER A 9 2.63 9.48 14.47
CA SER A 9 2.30 10.66 13.68
C SER A 9 3.27 10.77 12.50
N HIS A 10 2.75 10.51 11.29
CA HIS A 10 3.50 10.60 10.04
C HIS A 10 2.92 11.70 9.16
N GLU A 11 3.80 12.42 8.47
CA GLU A 11 3.43 13.47 7.51
C GLU A 11 2.69 12.89 6.30
N VAL A 12 3.09 11.69 5.88
CA VAL A 12 2.51 10.97 4.74
C VAL A 12 2.10 9.57 5.21
N VAL A 13 0.85 9.18 4.92
CA VAL A 13 0.37 7.81 5.13
C VAL A 13 0.00 7.20 3.78
N VAL A 14 0.68 6.11 3.44
CA VAL A 14 0.40 5.33 2.22
C VAL A 14 -0.51 4.16 2.57
N ARG A 15 -1.57 3.96 1.79
CA ARG A 15 -2.44 2.78 1.89
C ARG A 15 -2.55 2.07 0.56
N PHE A 16 -2.94 0.79 0.60
CA PHE A 16 -3.06 -0.04 -0.58
C PHE A 16 -4.52 -0.36 -0.89
N ASN A 17 -4.86 -0.36 -2.17
CA ASN A 17 -6.10 -0.90 -2.71
C ASN A 17 -7.35 -0.38 -1.96
N HIS A 18 -8.24 -1.29 -1.56
CA HIS A 18 -9.53 -0.98 -0.92
C HIS A 18 -9.46 -0.92 0.61
N ALA A 19 -8.28 -0.81 1.21
CA ALA A 19 -8.12 -0.83 2.67
C ALA A 19 -8.83 0.38 3.34
N PRO A 20 -9.90 0.17 4.13
CA PRO A 20 -10.70 1.24 4.72
C PRO A 20 -10.14 1.72 6.06
N THR A 21 -10.51 2.93 6.48
CA THR A 21 -10.19 3.47 7.82
C THR A 21 -11.42 3.54 8.72
N GLU A 22 -12.59 3.82 8.14
CA GLU A 22 -13.86 3.86 8.87
C GLU A 22 -14.15 2.52 9.53
N GLY A 23 -14.49 2.54 10.83
CA GLY A 23 -14.66 1.34 11.65
C GLY A 23 -13.36 0.73 12.20
N TYR A 24 -12.18 1.18 11.73
CA TYR A 24 -10.87 0.61 12.10
C TYR A 24 -9.88 1.66 12.62
N THR A 25 -10.32 2.90 12.87
CA THR A 25 -9.45 4.05 13.15
C THR A 25 -8.49 3.85 14.33
N SER A 26 -8.88 3.10 15.38
CA SER A 26 -8.00 2.81 16.52
C SER A 26 -6.76 2.02 16.10
N ASP A 27 -6.94 1.13 15.14
CA ASP A 27 -5.92 0.15 14.75
C ASP A 27 -5.08 0.69 13.61
N VAL A 28 -5.73 1.32 12.61
CA VAL A 28 -5.07 1.72 11.37
C VAL A 28 -4.93 3.23 11.19
N GLY A 29 -5.49 4.05 12.08
CA GLY A 29 -5.55 5.51 11.95
C GLY A 29 -6.55 5.99 10.90
N SER A 30 -6.78 7.31 10.84
CA SER A 30 -7.74 7.95 9.91
C SER A 30 -7.10 8.58 8.68
N LYS A 31 -5.81 8.94 8.74
CA LYS A 31 -5.12 9.66 7.67
C LYS A 31 -4.82 8.74 6.48
N THR A 32 -5.00 9.27 5.27
CA THR A 32 -4.52 8.69 4.00
C THR A 32 -4.03 9.84 3.13
N SER A 33 -2.75 9.85 2.77
CA SER A 33 -2.15 10.88 1.91
C SER A 33 -2.02 10.38 0.46
N LEU A 34 -1.53 9.16 0.31
CA LEU A 34 -1.35 8.46 -0.95
C LEU A 34 -2.03 7.09 -0.87
N ARG A 35 -2.65 6.68 -1.96
CA ARG A 35 -3.17 5.32 -2.11
C ARG A 35 -2.62 4.70 -3.38
N ILE A 36 -1.97 3.55 -3.22
CA ILE A 36 -1.46 2.74 -4.32
C ILE A 36 -2.56 1.71 -4.65
N VAL A 37 -3.02 1.69 -5.89
CA VAL A 37 -4.09 0.79 -6.35
C VAL A 37 -3.60 -0.06 -7.52
N ASN A 38 -3.96 -1.35 -7.53
CA ASN A 38 -3.78 -2.16 -8.74
C ASN A 38 -4.93 -1.92 -9.74
N SER A 39 -4.74 -2.36 -10.97
CA SER A 39 -5.72 -2.24 -12.05
C SER A 39 -7.04 -2.94 -11.73
N GLN A 40 -7.03 -4.09 -11.05
CA GLN A 40 -8.25 -4.77 -10.61
C GLN A 40 -9.15 -3.89 -9.73
N VAL A 41 -8.56 -3.12 -8.82
CA VAL A 41 -9.29 -2.17 -7.96
C VAL A 41 -9.91 -1.05 -8.77
N VAL A 42 -9.22 -0.59 -9.81
CA VAL A 42 -9.68 0.48 -10.69
C VAL A 42 -10.83 0.00 -11.59
N SER A 43 -10.74 -1.22 -12.12
CA SER A 43 -11.65 -1.71 -13.16
C SER A 43 -12.86 -2.49 -12.64
N LYS A 44 -12.74 -3.25 -11.54
CA LYS A 44 -13.83 -4.14 -11.10
C LYS A 44 -14.95 -3.35 -10.39
N PRO A 45 -16.23 -3.54 -10.77
CA PRO A 45 -17.36 -2.77 -10.22
C PRO A 45 -17.52 -2.86 -8.70
N VAL A 46 -17.14 -3.99 -8.10
CA VAL A 46 -17.24 -4.25 -6.65
C VAL A 46 -16.53 -3.19 -5.81
N PHE A 47 -15.45 -2.59 -6.31
CA PHE A 47 -14.68 -1.58 -5.58
C PHE A 47 -15.24 -0.17 -5.73
N ARG A 48 -16.19 0.04 -6.66
CA ARG A 48 -16.84 1.32 -6.92
C ARG A 48 -15.85 2.48 -7.03
N PHE A 49 -14.77 2.28 -7.80
CA PHE A 49 -13.61 3.18 -7.84
C PHE A 49 -13.96 4.66 -8.07
N LEU A 50 -14.89 4.95 -8.97
CA LEU A 50 -15.31 6.32 -9.28
C LEU A 50 -16.10 6.98 -8.14
N ASP A 51 -16.84 6.22 -7.34
CA ASP A 51 -17.80 6.74 -6.37
C ASP A 51 -17.33 6.65 -4.92
N SER A 52 -16.50 5.66 -4.60
CA SER A 52 -16.09 5.36 -3.24
C SER A 52 -15.33 6.53 -2.61
N PRO A 53 -15.62 6.87 -1.33
CA PRO A 53 -14.86 7.89 -0.61
C PRO A 53 -13.39 7.56 -0.46
N LEU A 54 -13.00 6.29 -0.50
CA LEU A 54 -11.63 5.84 -0.31
C LEU A 54 -10.64 6.40 -1.34
N TYR A 55 -11.13 6.79 -2.52
CA TYR A 55 -10.34 7.32 -3.63
C TYR A 55 -10.53 8.83 -3.83
N ARG A 56 -11.30 9.49 -2.96
CA ARG A 56 -11.56 10.93 -3.02
C ARG A 56 -10.57 11.72 -2.19
N GLY A 57 -10.06 12.82 -2.75
CA GLY A 57 -9.22 13.77 -2.01
C GLY A 57 -7.87 13.21 -1.58
N VAL A 58 -7.39 12.15 -2.23
CA VAL A 58 -6.08 11.52 -1.97
C VAL A 58 -5.24 11.51 -3.25
N MET A 59 -3.92 11.42 -3.09
CA MET A 59 -3.05 11.08 -4.23
C MET A 59 -3.28 9.61 -4.61
N LEU A 60 -3.32 9.32 -5.91
CA LEU A 60 -3.51 7.98 -6.44
C LEU A 60 -2.36 7.60 -7.35
N LEU A 61 -1.67 6.52 -6.98
CA LEU A 61 -0.71 5.85 -7.85
C LEU A 61 -1.33 4.51 -8.26
N ALA A 62 -1.46 4.28 -9.56
CA ALA A 62 -2.03 3.05 -10.06
C ALA A 62 -0.98 2.21 -10.81
N TRP A 63 -1.11 0.90 -10.74
CA TRP A 63 -0.24 -0.04 -11.46
C TRP A 63 -1.03 -1.20 -12.05
N ASP A 64 -0.55 -1.74 -13.16
CA ASP A 64 -1.07 -2.91 -13.87
C ASP A 64 0.13 -3.80 -14.23
N PRO A 65 0.04 -5.13 -14.04
CA PRO A 65 1.12 -6.01 -14.48
C PRO A 65 1.21 -6.02 -16.01
N SER A 66 2.44 -6.03 -16.52
CA SER A 66 2.73 -6.19 -17.94
C SER A 66 3.63 -7.40 -18.16
N ASN A 67 3.61 -7.96 -19.37
CA ASN A 67 4.58 -8.97 -19.76
C ASN A 67 5.99 -8.35 -19.78
N TYR A 68 6.97 -9.05 -19.22
CA TYR A 68 8.35 -8.57 -19.05
C TYR A 68 8.99 -8.06 -20.36
N SER A 69 8.68 -8.69 -21.49
CA SER A 69 9.22 -8.32 -22.81
C SER A 69 8.36 -7.34 -23.61
N ALA A 70 7.21 -6.91 -23.09
CA ALA A 70 6.31 -6.00 -23.81
C ALA A 70 6.79 -4.55 -23.73
N THR A 71 6.57 -3.81 -24.81
CA THR A 71 6.73 -2.35 -24.86
C THR A 71 5.56 -1.64 -24.17
N LEU A 72 5.73 -0.34 -23.89
CA LEU A 72 4.66 0.48 -23.30
C LEU A 72 3.41 0.58 -24.20
N ASP A 73 3.59 0.62 -25.53
CA ASP A 73 2.47 0.70 -26.48
C ASP A 73 1.67 -0.62 -26.53
N GLU A 74 2.37 -1.76 -26.49
CA GLU A 74 1.74 -3.08 -26.43
C GLU A 74 0.95 -3.26 -25.12
N TRP A 75 1.52 -2.85 -23.99
CA TRP A 75 0.85 -2.86 -22.69
C TRP A 75 -0.37 -1.92 -22.67
N TYR A 76 -0.22 -0.69 -23.18
CA TYR A 76 -1.32 0.27 -23.24
C TYR A 76 -2.52 -0.27 -24.03
N LYS A 77 -2.26 -1.00 -25.12
CA LYS A 77 -3.29 -1.63 -25.95
C LYS A 77 -3.91 -2.87 -25.32
N ASN A 78 -3.15 -3.62 -24.51
CA ASN A 78 -3.60 -4.86 -23.89
C ASN A 78 -3.18 -4.95 -22.41
N PRO A 79 -3.77 -4.12 -21.53
CA PRO A 79 -3.51 -4.22 -20.09
C PRO A 79 -4.22 -5.44 -19.48
N ASP A 80 -3.78 -5.90 -18.32
CA ASP A 80 -4.38 -7.05 -17.63
C ASP A 80 -5.83 -6.75 -17.18
N PHE A 81 -6.07 -5.51 -16.73
CA PHE A 81 -7.40 -4.95 -16.52
C PHE A 81 -7.48 -3.54 -17.10
N ASP A 82 -8.68 -3.04 -17.45
CA ASP A 82 -8.88 -1.67 -17.95
C ASP A 82 -8.55 -0.62 -16.89
N LEU A 83 -7.25 -0.33 -16.75
CA LEU A 83 -6.72 0.65 -15.83
C LEU A 83 -7.06 2.07 -16.33
N PHE A 84 -6.91 2.30 -17.63
CA PHE A 84 -6.86 3.65 -18.19
C PHE A 84 -8.23 4.32 -18.19
N GLY A 85 -9.31 3.65 -18.61
CA GLY A 85 -10.63 4.25 -18.72
C GLY A 85 -11.10 4.87 -17.39
N PRO A 86 -11.30 4.06 -16.33
CA PRO A 86 -11.77 4.56 -15.04
C PRO A 86 -10.75 5.47 -14.35
N TYR A 87 -9.44 5.24 -14.53
CA TYR A 87 -8.42 6.12 -13.94
C TYR A 87 -8.45 7.52 -14.55
N PHE A 88 -8.48 7.64 -15.88
CA PHE A 88 -8.57 8.94 -16.54
C PHE A 88 -9.90 9.63 -16.23
N GLU A 89 -11.00 8.90 -16.21
CA GLU A 89 -12.29 9.44 -15.81
C GLU A 89 -12.24 10.00 -14.37
N HIS A 90 -11.65 9.27 -13.43
CA HIS A 90 -11.46 9.76 -12.07
C HIS A 90 -10.63 11.05 -12.05
N ARG A 91 -9.55 11.13 -12.82
CA ARG A 91 -8.67 12.31 -12.91
C ARG A 91 -9.38 13.52 -13.51
N VAL A 92 -10.23 13.31 -14.52
CA VAL A 92 -11.07 14.36 -15.11
C VAL A 92 -12.10 14.86 -14.10
N ARG A 93 -12.77 13.95 -13.38
CA ARG A 93 -13.76 14.30 -12.34
C ARG A 93 -13.11 14.97 -11.13
N ARG A 94 -11.84 14.67 -10.85
CA ARG A 94 -11.13 15.06 -9.62
C ARG A 94 -9.64 15.32 -9.92
N PRO A 95 -9.30 16.52 -10.41
CA PRO A 95 -7.91 16.90 -10.60
C PRO A 95 -7.22 17.06 -9.24
N SER A 96 -6.42 16.06 -8.84
CA SER A 96 -5.47 16.18 -7.73
C SER A 96 -4.04 16.27 -8.28
N GLY A 97 -3.29 17.29 -7.85
CA GLY A 97 -1.91 17.48 -8.28
C GLY A 97 -1.04 16.33 -7.81
N LEU A 98 -0.29 15.73 -8.74
CA LEU A 98 0.75 14.75 -8.45
C LEU A 98 2.04 15.52 -8.17
N ALA A 99 2.08 16.24 -7.05
CA ALA A 99 3.27 16.94 -6.62
C ALA A 99 3.83 16.23 -5.37
N LEU A 100 4.88 15.43 -5.61
CA LEU A 100 6.07 15.35 -4.75
C LEU A 100 5.86 14.86 -3.30
N THR A 101 5.85 13.54 -3.05
CA THR A 101 6.19 13.04 -1.70
C THR A 101 6.98 11.73 -1.63
N LEU A 102 7.34 11.08 -2.73
CA LEU A 102 8.01 9.77 -2.64
C LEU A 102 9.56 9.75 -2.60
N PRO A 103 10.30 10.82 -2.96
CA PRO A 103 11.75 10.85 -2.74
C PRO A 103 12.21 11.70 -1.55
N HIS A 104 11.33 12.10 -0.62
CA HIS A 104 11.68 13.07 0.44
C HIS A 104 11.40 12.60 1.88
N CYS A 105 11.03 11.33 2.08
CA CYS A 105 10.84 10.81 3.43
C CYS A 105 12.20 10.42 4.02
N ARG A 106 12.60 11.04 5.13
CA ARG A 106 13.80 10.65 5.89
C ARG A 106 13.72 9.22 6.43
N LEU A 107 12.53 8.79 6.85
CA LEU A 107 12.25 7.48 7.41
C LEU A 107 10.94 6.96 6.85
N VAL A 108 10.86 5.65 6.62
CA VAL A 108 9.65 4.96 6.18
C VAL A 108 9.37 3.83 7.18
N ASP A 109 8.19 3.89 7.81
CA ASP A 109 7.72 2.83 8.70
C ASP A 109 6.71 1.95 7.95
N LEU A 110 7.02 0.66 7.84
CA LEU A 110 6.14 -0.35 7.26
C LEU A 110 5.42 -1.09 8.38
N VAL A 111 4.10 -0.87 8.51
CA VAL A 111 3.27 -1.43 9.59
C VAL A 111 2.65 -2.76 9.15
N GLU A 112 2.83 -3.80 9.98
CA GLU A 112 2.41 -5.20 9.79
C GLU A 112 2.81 -5.79 8.42
N TYR A 113 3.88 -5.26 7.81
CA TYR A 113 4.48 -5.81 6.59
C TYR A 113 5.26 -7.09 6.89
N VAL A 114 6.18 -7.00 7.86
CA VAL A 114 6.72 -8.18 8.55
C VAL A 114 5.76 -8.51 9.68
N PRO A 115 5.27 -9.76 9.78
CA PRO A 115 4.26 -10.10 10.76
C PRO A 115 4.81 -10.04 12.19
N SER A 116 4.05 -9.40 13.07
CA SER A 116 4.29 -9.38 14.52
C SER A 116 3.82 -10.68 15.20
N LEU A 117 3.90 -10.72 16.53
CA LEU A 117 3.27 -11.76 17.36
C LEU A 117 1.74 -11.87 17.17
N ARG A 118 1.12 -10.92 16.47
CA ARG A 118 -0.30 -10.95 16.09
C ARG A 118 -0.55 -11.63 14.73
N LEU A 119 0.43 -12.37 14.20
CA LEU A 119 0.26 -13.13 12.96
C LEU A 119 -1.04 -13.95 13.00
N THR A 120 -1.88 -13.78 11.98
CA THR A 120 -3.10 -14.58 11.78
C THR A 120 -3.17 -15.07 10.34
N LYS A 121 -4.13 -15.97 10.05
CA LYS A 121 -4.45 -16.37 8.69
C LYS A 121 -5.32 -15.34 7.96
N ARG A 122 -5.87 -14.35 8.67
CA ARG A 122 -6.75 -13.34 8.08
C ARG A 122 -5.98 -12.50 7.08
N CYS A 123 -6.44 -12.46 5.83
CA CYS A 123 -5.72 -11.81 4.73
C CYS A 123 -5.72 -10.27 4.85
N HIS A 124 -6.84 -9.71 5.33
CA HIS A 124 -7.03 -8.27 5.47
C HIS A 124 -7.67 -7.94 6.82
N TYR A 125 -7.26 -6.83 7.45
CA TYR A 125 -7.83 -6.42 8.74
C TYR A 125 -9.33 -6.10 8.66
N TRP A 126 -9.85 -5.82 7.46
CA TRP A 126 -11.25 -5.46 7.22
C TRP A 126 -12.11 -6.60 6.65
N ASP A 127 -11.55 -7.78 6.40
CA ASP A 127 -12.25 -8.91 5.78
C ASP A 127 -12.04 -10.19 6.61
N VAL A 128 -13.04 -11.05 6.69
CA VAL A 128 -12.98 -12.32 7.43
C VAL A 128 -12.28 -13.44 6.66
N THR A 129 -11.96 -13.24 5.38
CA THR A 129 -11.25 -14.24 4.58
C THR A 129 -9.90 -14.63 5.18
N GLU A 130 -9.70 -15.93 5.34
CA GLU A 130 -8.44 -16.51 5.77
C GLU A 130 -7.67 -17.07 4.56
N ASP A 131 -6.45 -16.57 4.37
CA ASP A 131 -5.50 -17.08 3.40
C ASP A 131 -4.08 -16.70 3.83
N SER A 132 -3.27 -17.71 4.17
CA SER A 132 -1.87 -17.50 4.55
C SER A 132 -1.00 -17.04 3.37
N SER A 133 -1.45 -17.23 2.13
CA SER A 133 -0.77 -16.74 0.92
C SER A 133 -0.58 -15.23 0.95
N CYS A 134 -1.53 -14.49 1.55
CA CYS A 134 -1.45 -13.03 1.68
C CYS A 134 -0.28 -12.58 2.56
N THR A 135 0.17 -13.44 3.49
CA THR A 135 1.30 -13.15 4.38
C THR A 135 2.61 -13.68 3.84
N PHE A 136 2.64 -14.90 3.29
CA PHE A 136 3.89 -15.57 2.90
C PHE A 136 4.22 -15.46 1.40
N GLY A 137 3.24 -15.06 0.59
CA GLY A 137 3.38 -14.99 -0.87
C GLY A 137 3.09 -16.32 -1.54
N VAL A 138 2.55 -16.22 -2.76
CA VAL A 138 2.41 -17.33 -3.72
C VAL A 138 2.79 -16.81 -5.10
N TRP A 139 1.99 -15.87 -5.64
CA TRP A 139 2.28 -15.24 -6.93
C TRP A 139 3.38 -14.17 -6.81
N HIS A 140 3.34 -13.38 -5.74
CA HIS A 140 4.37 -12.40 -5.41
C HIS A 140 5.47 -13.02 -4.54
N PRO A 141 6.76 -12.66 -4.75
CA PRO A 141 7.87 -13.12 -3.93
C PRO A 141 7.92 -12.42 -2.55
N LEU A 142 6.79 -12.32 -1.84
CA LEU A 142 6.63 -11.56 -0.59
C LEU A 142 7.61 -11.99 0.50
N ALA A 143 7.95 -13.28 0.58
CA ALA A 143 8.95 -13.76 1.54
C ALA A 143 10.33 -13.11 1.31
N ALA A 144 10.77 -13.00 0.05
CA ALA A 144 12.04 -12.36 -0.30
C ALA A 144 12.02 -10.86 -0.01
N GLU A 145 10.93 -10.17 -0.34
CA GLU A 145 10.78 -8.74 -0.07
C GLU A 145 10.76 -8.42 1.43
N LYS A 146 10.15 -9.29 2.25
CA LYS A 146 10.16 -9.17 3.72
C LYS A 146 11.54 -9.39 4.30
N LEU A 147 12.29 -10.37 3.79
CA LEU A 147 13.68 -10.60 4.21
C LEU A 147 14.58 -9.41 3.86
N LEU A 148 14.43 -8.84 2.66
CA LEU A 148 15.14 -7.63 2.28
C LEU A 148 14.76 -6.45 3.19
N THR A 149 13.47 -6.27 3.47
CA THR A 149 12.98 -5.21 4.35
C THR A 149 13.52 -5.34 5.77
N LEU A 150 13.62 -6.57 6.30
CA LEU A 150 14.27 -6.85 7.59
C LEU A 150 15.77 -6.55 7.55
N ALA A 151 16.46 -6.86 6.45
CA ALA A 151 17.88 -6.55 6.30
C ALA A 151 18.16 -5.04 6.26
N LEU A 152 17.20 -4.24 5.80
CA LEU A 152 17.27 -2.77 5.76
C LEU A 152 16.75 -2.09 7.03
N ASN A 153 16.23 -2.85 7.99
CA ASN A 153 15.59 -2.32 9.20
C ASN A 153 16.59 -1.66 10.15
N VAL A 154 16.21 -0.52 10.72
CA VAL A 154 16.96 0.18 11.79
C VAL A 154 16.21 0.27 13.12
N ALA A 155 14.99 -0.27 13.22
CA ALA A 155 14.26 -0.38 14.49
C ALA A 155 14.65 -1.63 15.29
N ASP A 156 14.37 -1.64 16.59
CA ASP A 156 14.65 -2.78 17.46
C ASP A 156 13.65 -3.95 17.28
N ASP A 157 13.99 -5.11 17.83
CA ASP A 157 13.15 -6.32 17.74
C ASP A 157 11.79 -6.14 18.42
N ALA A 158 11.71 -5.30 19.46
CA ALA A 158 10.45 -5.00 20.12
C ALA A 158 9.51 -4.24 19.18
N ALA A 159 10.02 -3.28 18.41
CA ALA A 159 9.27 -2.58 17.39
C ALA A 159 8.77 -3.53 16.30
N VAL A 160 9.63 -4.42 15.79
CA VAL A 160 9.28 -5.35 14.72
C VAL A 160 8.28 -6.41 15.19
N PHE A 161 8.65 -7.18 16.21
CA PHE A 161 7.92 -8.40 16.57
C PHE A 161 6.81 -8.15 17.59
N SER A 162 6.94 -7.15 18.45
CA SER A 162 5.88 -6.80 19.41
C SER A 162 4.99 -5.69 18.88
N GLN A 163 5.54 -4.55 18.43
CA GLN A 163 4.74 -3.40 18.00
C GLN A 163 4.24 -3.55 16.56
N GLY A 164 4.93 -4.33 15.72
CA GLY A 164 4.50 -4.67 14.37
C GLY A 164 4.85 -3.63 13.31
N TYR A 165 6.02 -2.98 13.41
CA TYR A 165 6.52 -2.15 12.31
C TYR A 165 8.02 -2.32 12.09
N VAL A 166 8.43 -2.15 10.84
CA VAL A 166 9.82 -2.09 10.41
C VAL A 166 10.14 -0.66 10.00
N ARG A 167 11.34 -0.16 10.32
CA ARG A 167 11.77 1.20 9.94
C ARG A 167 12.93 1.14 8.97
N VAL A 168 12.76 1.72 7.79
CA VAL A 168 13.78 1.79 6.74
C VAL A 168 14.19 3.26 6.50
N PRO A 169 15.49 3.58 6.41
CA PRO A 169 15.95 4.92 6.05
C PRO A 169 15.54 5.31 4.63
N GLY A 170 15.25 6.60 4.42
CA GLY A 170 15.06 7.16 3.09
C GLY A 170 16.35 7.18 2.25
N TYR A 171 16.21 7.37 0.95
CA TYR A 171 17.35 7.40 0.01
C TYR A 171 18.35 8.52 0.33
N ASP A 172 17.91 9.63 0.93
CA ASP A 172 18.79 10.73 1.37
C ASP A 172 19.83 10.29 2.43
N ALA A 173 19.62 9.14 3.07
CA ALA A 173 20.54 8.58 4.06
C ALA A 173 21.50 7.53 3.46
N LEU A 174 21.37 7.17 2.18
CA LEU A 174 22.28 6.24 1.52
C LEU A 174 23.52 6.97 1.01
N SER A 175 24.70 6.48 1.39
CA SER A 175 25.96 6.86 0.78
C SER A 175 26.29 5.86 -0.33
N CYS A 176 26.43 6.33 -1.55
CA CYS A 176 26.83 5.54 -2.72
C CYS A 176 28.27 5.86 -3.13
#